data_AF-B8LEU9-F1
#
_entry.id   AF-B8LEU9-F1
#
_cell.length_a   1.000
_cell.length_b   1.000
_cell.length_c   1.000
_cell.angle_alpha   90.00
_cell.angle_beta   90.00
_cell.angle_gamma   90.00
#
_symmetry.space_group_name_H-M   'P 1'
#
loop_
_entity.id
_entity.type
_entity.pdbx_description
1 polymer ?
#
loop_
_entity_poly.entity_id
_entity_poly.type
_entity_poly.pdbx_seq_one_letter_code
_entity_poly.pdbx_strand_id
1 'polypeptide(L)'
;MPLGISGTFNFMLVFQAEHNILMHPFHMAGVAGVFGGSLFSAMHGSLVTSSLIRETTENESTNYGYKFGQEEETYNIVAAHGYFGRLIFQYASFNNSRCFTLLLSFMASFSTMAFNLNGFNFNQSVVDSQGRVINTWADIINRADLGMEVMHERNAHNFPLDLASGDVLPVAFTAPAVNA
;
A
#
# COMPACT_ATOMS: atom_id res chain seq x y z
N MET A 1 -4.78 -4.56 16.61
CA MET A 1 -4.62 -3.10 16.49
C MET A 1 -5.60 -2.40 17.44
N PRO A 2 -5.17 -1.44 18.27
CA PRO A 2 -6.06 -0.65 19.12
C PRO A 2 -6.96 0.30 18.31
N LEU A 3 -8.15 0.63 18.84
CA LEU A 3 -9.11 1.53 18.19
C LEU A 3 -8.85 3.00 18.54
N GLY A 4 -7.78 3.59 18.01
CA GLY A 4 -7.47 5.01 18.18
C GLY A 4 -6.17 5.43 17.51
N ILE A 5 -6.03 6.72 17.18
CA ILE A 5 -4.91 7.26 16.39
C ILE A 5 -3.54 6.90 17.00
N SER A 6 -3.31 7.25 18.27
CA SER A 6 -2.05 6.93 18.96
C SER A 6 -1.83 5.42 19.11
N GLY A 7 -2.92 4.66 19.24
CA GLY A 7 -2.87 3.21 19.30
C GLY A 7 -2.47 2.57 17.96
N THR A 8 -2.91 3.15 16.84
CA THR A 8 -2.45 2.76 15.50
C THR A 8 -0.96 3.02 15.33
N PHE A 9 -0.45 4.17 15.76
CA PHE A 9 0.99 4.45 15.72
C PHE A 9 1.80 3.49 16.59
N ASN A 10 1.32 3.21 17.81
CA ASN A 10 1.96 2.23 18.67
C ASN A 10 2.01 0.84 18.00
N PHE A 11 0.89 0.38 17.45
CA PHE A 11 0.84 -0.88 16.69
C PHE A 11 1.83 -0.89 15.52
N MET A 12 1.89 0.18 14.72
CA MET A 12 2.80 0.28 13.59
C MET A 12 4.28 0.19 13.99
N LEU A 13 4.66 0.84 15.10
CA LEU A 13 6.04 0.83 15.60
C LEU A 13 6.45 -0.53 16.15
N VAL A 14 5.59 -1.16 16.97
CA VAL A 14 5.85 -2.50 17.50
C VAL A 14 5.90 -3.52 16.36
N PHE A 15 5.00 -3.42 15.39
CA PHE A 15 4.99 -4.30 14.21
C PHE A 15 6.25 -4.13 13.34
N GLN A 16 6.83 -2.94 13.27
CA GLN A 16 8.13 -2.74 12.62
C GLN A 16 9.25 -3.40 13.42
N ALA A 17 9.29 -3.25 14.75
CA ALA A 17 10.30 -3.86 15.60
C ALA A 17 10.30 -5.40 15.50
N GLU A 18 9.13 -6.03 15.53
CA GLU A 18 8.99 -7.49 15.54
C GLU A 18 9.09 -8.13 14.14
N HIS A 19 8.63 -7.44 13.09
CA HIS A 19 8.49 -8.04 11.76
C HIS A 19 9.33 -7.39 10.65
N ASN A 20 10.02 -6.28 10.93
CA ASN A 20 10.74 -5.48 9.95
C ASN A 20 9.90 -5.24 8.68
N ILE A 21 8.64 -4.81 8.86
CA ILE A 21 7.64 -4.71 7.80
C ILE A 21 8.09 -3.84 6.64
N LEU A 22 8.89 -2.80 6.89
CA LEU A 22 9.43 -1.93 5.83
C LEU A 22 10.28 -2.69 4.82
N MET A 23 10.92 -3.79 5.23
CA MET A 23 11.72 -4.65 4.36
C MET A 23 10.93 -5.82 3.76
N HIS A 24 9.61 -5.88 3.96
CA HIS A 24 8.75 -6.92 3.41
C HIS A 24 8.21 -6.52 2.01
N PRO A 25 8.41 -7.32 0.94
CA PRO A 25 8.03 -6.95 -0.44
C PRO A 25 6.52 -6.69 -0.60
N PHE A 26 5.70 -7.44 0.11
CA PHE A 26 4.27 -7.21 0.19
C PHE A 26 3.90 -5.83 0.75
N HIS A 27 4.52 -5.37 1.85
CA HIS A 27 4.30 -4.02 2.33
C HIS A 27 4.69 -2.97 1.27
N MET A 28 5.84 -3.17 0.59
CA MET A 28 6.25 -2.28 -0.51
C MET A 28 5.25 -2.25 -1.67
N ALA A 29 4.67 -3.39 -2.03
CA ALA A 29 3.60 -3.48 -3.04
C ALA A 29 2.33 -2.73 -2.57
N GLY A 30 1.98 -2.82 -1.29
CA GLY A 30 0.88 -2.06 -0.69
C GLY A 30 1.11 -0.55 -0.75
N VAL A 31 2.32 -0.09 -0.39
CA VAL A 31 2.70 1.33 -0.49
C VAL A 31 2.63 1.81 -1.94
N ALA A 32 3.16 1.03 -2.89
CA ALA A 32 3.06 1.34 -4.32
C ALA A 32 1.59 1.42 -4.78
N GLY A 33 0.71 0.55 -4.28
CA GLY A 33 -0.72 0.58 -4.55
C GLY A 33 -1.40 1.85 -4.04
N VAL A 34 -1.13 2.27 -2.80
CA VAL A 34 -1.73 3.48 -2.21
C VAL A 34 -1.23 4.75 -2.90
N PHE A 35 0.08 4.86 -3.15
CA PHE A 35 0.66 6.01 -3.87
C PHE A 35 0.23 6.04 -5.33
N GLY A 36 0.19 4.89 -6.00
CA GLY A 36 -0.33 4.79 -7.37
C GLY A 36 -1.80 5.17 -7.43
N GLY A 37 -2.62 4.68 -6.50
CA GLY A 37 -4.05 4.99 -6.41
C GLY A 37 -4.32 6.48 -6.21
N SER A 38 -3.58 7.15 -5.31
CA SER A 38 -3.73 8.60 -5.11
C SER A 38 -3.25 9.40 -6.33
N LEU A 39 -2.13 9.01 -6.93
CA LEU A 39 -1.62 9.62 -8.17
C LEU A 39 -2.62 9.50 -9.31
N PHE A 40 -3.15 8.30 -9.57
CA PHE A 40 -4.09 8.06 -10.66
C PHE A 40 -5.47 8.68 -10.38
N SER A 41 -5.89 8.77 -9.12
CA SER A 41 -7.09 9.52 -8.73
C SER A 41 -6.95 11.00 -9.10
N ALA A 42 -5.84 11.64 -8.71
CA ALA A 42 -5.56 13.03 -9.05
C ALA A 42 -5.42 13.24 -10.57
N MET A 43 -4.68 12.35 -11.25
CA MET A 43 -4.50 12.38 -12.70
C MET A 43 -5.85 12.27 -13.43
N HIS A 44 -6.69 11.30 -13.07
CA HIS A 44 -8.00 11.12 -13.69
C HIS A 44 -8.89 12.36 -13.53
N GLY A 45 -9.02 12.83 -12.29
CA GLY A 45 -9.80 14.03 -11.98
C GLY A 45 -9.33 15.22 -12.82
N SER A 46 -8.01 15.44 -12.89
CA SER A 46 -7.45 16.53 -13.69
C SER A 46 -7.73 16.43 -15.19
N LEU A 47 -7.61 15.22 -15.78
CA LEU A 47 -7.84 15.01 -17.21
C LEU A 47 -9.31 15.17 -17.59
N VAL A 48 -10.22 14.61 -16.78
CA VAL A 48 -11.67 14.76 -16.99
C VAL A 48 -12.06 16.23 -16.86
N THR A 49 -11.66 16.90 -15.76
CA THR A 49 -11.98 18.33 -15.56
C THR A 49 -11.41 19.22 -16.66
N SER A 50 -10.22 18.92 -17.19
CA SER A 50 -9.60 19.70 -18.28
C SER A 50 -10.29 19.57 -19.63
N SER A 51 -11.17 18.57 -19.81
CA SER A 51 -11.80 18.24 -21.09
C SER A 51 -13.32 18.28 -21.06
N LEU A 52 -13.91 18.92 -20.04
CA LEU A 52 -15.36 19.15 -19.96
C LEU A 52 -15.86 19.91 -21.18
N ILE A 53 -17.01 19.49 -21.71
CA ILE A 53 -17.70 20.20 -22.78
C ILE A 53 -18.37 21.44 -22.17
N ARG A 54 -18.26 22.58 -22.85
CA ARG A 54 -18.77 23.85 -22.33
C ARG A 54 -20.29 23.92 -22.48
N GLU A 55 -21.00 23.74 -21.37
CA GLU A 55 -22.47 23.81 -21.28
C GLU A 55 -22.99 24.97 -20.41
N THR A 56 -22.08 25.73 -19.77
CA THR A 56 -22.42 26.83 -18.84
C THR A 56 -21.76 28.15 -19.23
N THR A 57 -22.26 29.23 -18.64
CA THR A 57 -21.64 30.56 -18.69
C THR A 57 -20.51 30.69 -17.66
N GLU A 58 -19.76 31.79 -17.71
CA GLU A 58 -18.65 32.06 -16.78
C GLU A 58 -19.11 32.48 -15.37
N ASN A 59 -20.38 32.85 -15.22
CA ASN A 59 -20.95 33.36 -13.97
C ASN A 59 -21.60 32.27 -13.10
N GLU A 60 -21.51 31.02 -13.52
CA GLU A 60 -22.07 29.86 -12.82
C GLU A 60 -21.07 28.70 -12.78
N SER A 61 -21.28 27.74 -11.89
CA SER A 61 -20.41 26.57 -11.79
C SER A 61 -20.54 25.64 -12.99
N THR A 62 -19.42 25.17 -13.53
CA THR A 62 -19.37 24.18 -14.62
C THR A 62 -20.11 22.89 -14.28
N ASN A 63 -20.28 22.57 -12.98
CA ASN A 63 -21.02 21.39 -12.53
C ASN A 63 -22.49 21.43 -12.95
N TYR A 64 -23.08 22.61 -13.17
CA TYR A 64 -24.47 22.74 -13.64
C TYR A 64 -24.67 22.28 -15.09
N GLY A 65 -23.58 22.15 -15.86
CA GLY A 65 -23.60 21.62 -17.22
C GLY A 65 -23.96 20.13 -17.28
N TYR A 66 -23.63 19.36 -16.24
CA TYR A 66 -24.03 17.95 -16.15
C TYR A 66 -25.44 17.82 -15.58
N LYS A 67 -26.28 16.98 -16.21
CA LYS A 67 -27.59 16.56 -15.72
C LYS A 67 -27.55 15.09 -15.32
N PHE A 68 -28.06 14.79 -14.12
CA PHE A 68 -28.13 13.42 -13.63
C PHE A 68 -28.99 12.56 -14.56
N GLY A 69 -28.40 11.49 -15.11
CA GLY A 69 -29.07 10.57 -16.03
C GLY A 69 -29.04 10.99 -17.50
N GLN A 70 -28.23 11.98 -17.89
CA GLN A 70 -28.02 12.30 -19.30
C GLN A 70 -27.37 11.12 -20.05
N GLU A 71 -27.70 10.98 -21.33
CA GLU A 71 -27.18 9.89 -22.18
C GLU A 71 -25.79 10.20 -22.74
N GLU A 72 -25.47 11.48 -22.94
CA GLU A 72 -24.22 11.92 -23.54
C GLU A 72 -23.08 12.08 -22.50
N GLU A 73 -21.86 11.78 -22.92
CA GLU A 73 -20.64 11.96 -22.11
C GLU A 73 -20.38 13.46 -21.83
N THR A 74 -20.02 13.80 -20.60
CA THR A 74 -19.83 15.19 -20.15
C THR A 74 -18.46 15.80 -20.52
N TYR A 75 -17.53 14.98 -21.01
CA TYR A 75 -16.16 15.37 -21.35
C TYR A 75 -15.69 14.69 -22.63
N ASN A 76 -14.69 15.30 -23.27
CA ASN A 76 -14.10 14.77 -24.51
C ASN A 76 -12.89 13.87 -24.21
N ILE A 77 -13.13 12.55 -24.19
CA ILE A 77 -12.07 11.54 -23.96
C ILE A 77 -10.96 11.59 -25.03
N VAL A 78 -11.27 11.96 -26.27
CA VAL A 78 -10.27 12.06 -27.36
C VAL A 78 -9.32 13.22 -27.10
N ALA A 79 -9.84 14.36 -26.61
CA ALA A 79 -9.03 15.50 -26.21
C ALA A 79 -8.13 15.16 -25.01
N ALA A 80 -8.69 14.52 -23.98
CA ALA A 80 -7.93 14.08 -22.80
C ALA A 80 -6.82 13.08 -23.18
N HIS A 81 -7.13 12.07 -24.00
CA HIS A 81 -6.17 11.11 -24.51
C HIS A 81 -5.07 11.78 -25.34
N GLY A 82 -5.45 12.71 -26.22
CA GLY A 82 -4.52 13.45 -27.07
C GLY A 82 -3.58 14.37 -26.28
N TYR A 83 -4.04 14.94 -25.16
CA TYR A 83 -3.18 15.70 -24.24
C TYR A 83 -2.19 14.77 -23.53
N PHE A 84 -2.69 13.73 -22.85
CA PHE A 84 -1.85 12.85 -22.04
C PHE A 84 -0.86 12.03 -22.89
N GLY A 85 -1.29 11.58 -24.07
CA GLY A 85 -0.43 10.86 -25.02
C GLY A 85 0.71 11.71 -25.59
N ARG A 86 0.56 13.04 -25.64
CA ARG A 86 1.65 13.98 -25.99
C ARG A 86 2.53 14.33 -24.78
N LEU A 87 1.96 14.33 -23.57
CA LEU A 87 2.70 14.63 -22.34
C LEU A 87 3.73 13.55 -22.00
N ILE A 88 3.37 12.28 -22.18
CA ILE A 88 4.22 11.13 -21.83
C ILE A 88 4.69 10.41 -23.09
N PHE A 89 3.85 9.54 -23.66
CA PHE A 89 3.96 8.96 -24.99
C PHE A 89 2.67 8.21 -25.32
N GLN A 90 2.34 8.07 -26.61
CA GLN A 90 0.98 7.72 -27.05
C GLN A 90 0.44 6.38 -26.50
N TYR A 91 1.29 5.37 -26.32
CA TYR A 91 0.91 4.04 -25.83
C TYR A 91 0.74 3.94 -24.30
N ALA A 92 1.20 4.94 -23.54
CA ALA A 92 0.97 4.99 -22.08
C ALA A 92 -0.41 5.58 -21.72
N SER A 93 -1.15 6.09 -22.71
CA SER A 93 -2.45 6.71 -22.52
C SER A 93 -3.57 5.71 -22.74
N PHE A 94 -4.57 5.72 -21.85
CA PHE A 94 -5.73 4.85 -21.97
C PHE A 94 -6.72 5.44 -22.99
N ASN A 95 -7.16 4.63 -23.94
CA ASN A 95 -8.22 4.96 -24.89
C ASN A 95 -9.54 4.23 -24.56
N ASN A 96 -9.55 3.39 -23.51
CA ASN A 96 -10.71 2.64 -23.04
C ASN A 96 -10.98 2.92 -21.56
N SER A 97 -12.13 3.55 -21.28
CA SER A 97 -12.57 3.92 -19.93
C SER A 97 -12.68 2.72 -18.97
N ARG A 98 -13.09 1.53 -19.47
CA ARG A 98 -13.28 0.33 -18.63
C ARG A 98 -11.96 -0.24 -18.12
N CYS A 99 -10.90 -0.20 -18.94
CA CYS A 99 -9.56 -0.65 -18.53
C CYS A 99 -8.94 0.30 -17.50
N PHE A 100 -9.22 1.60 -17.61
CA PHE A 100 -8.78 2.60 -16.64
C PHE A 100 -9.42 2.38 -15.26
N THR A 101 -10.74 2.14 -15.21
CA THR A 101 -11.45 1.85 -13.96
C THR A 101 -11.03 0.51 -13.34
N LEU A 102 -10.75 -0.51 -14.16
CA LEU A 102 -10.27 -1.81 -13.67
C LEU A 102 -8.86 -1.73 -13.06
N LEU A 103 -7.98 -0.87 -13.58
CA LEU A 103 -6.66 -0.61 -13.01
C LEU A 103 -6.75 -0.04 -11.59
N LEU A 104 -7.79 0.73 -11.29
CA LEU A 104 -7.99 1.35 -9.98
C LEU A 104 -8.54 0.39 -8.90
N SER A 105 -9.12 -0.75 -9.30
CA SER A 105 -9.86 -1.64 -8.37
C SER A 105 -9.05 -2.81 -7.82
N PHE A 106 -7.75 -2.93 -8.12
CA PHE A 106 -6.97 -4.12 -7.77
C PHE A 106 -5.97 -3.85 -6.64
N MET A 107 -6.28 -4.25 -5.41
CA MET A 107 -5.33 -4.56 -4.33
C MET A 107 -6.05 -5.36 -3.23
N ALA A 108 -5.55 -6.55 -2.87
CA ALA A 108 -6.06 -7.34 -1.74
C ALA A 108 -4.94 -7.97 -0.90
N SER A 109 -5.11 -7.76 0.42
CA SER A 109 -4.66 -8.40 1.66
C SER A 109 -3.29 -9.08 1.83
N PHE A 110 -2.65 -8.69 2.93
CA PHE A 110 -1.42 -9.23 3.51
C PHE A 110 -1.73 -9.97 4.84
N SER A 111 -1.47 -11.27 4.90
CA SER A 111 -1.72 -12.11 6.10
C SER A 111 -0.51 -12.98 6.51
N THR A 112 0.64 -12.86 5.85
CA THR A 112 1.79 -13.76 6.06
C THR A 112 2.61 -13.46 7.31
N MET A 113 2.77 -12.18 7.68
CA MET A 113 3.52 -11.78 8.88
C MET A 113 2.84 -12.20 10.18
N ALA A 114 1.53 -12.50 10.16
CA ALA A 114 0.82 -13.09 11.31
C ALA A 114 1.35 -14.48 11.70
N PHE A 115 2.11 -15.13 10.82
CA PHE A 115 2.76 -16.42 11.06
C PHE A 115 4.30 -16.27 11.11
N ASN A 116 4.79 -15.10 11.51
CA ASN A 116 6.22 -14.78 11.66
C ASN A 116 7.07 -14.93 10.38
N LEU A 117 6.42 -14.83 9.21
CA LEU A 117 7.12 -14.69 7.93
C LEU A 117 7.41 -13.20 7.68
N ASN A 118 8.55 -12.77 8.20
CA ASN A 118 8.95 -11.37 8.34
C ASN A 118 9.57 -10.78 7.06
N GLY A 119 9.90 -9.48 7.10
CA GLY A 119 10.65 -8.81 6.04
C GLY A 119 12.07 -9.33 5.87
N PHE A 120 12.74 -8.93 4.78
CA PHE A 120 14.12 -9.34 4.53
C PHE A 120 15.06 -8.89 5.66
N ASN A 121 15.98 -9.77 6.04
CA ASN A 121 17.04 -9.48 6.99
C ASN A 121 18.40 -9.47 6.28
N PHE A 122 19.01 -8.28 6.19
CA PHE A 122 20.33 -8.07 5.59
C PHE A 122 21.36 -7.59 6.62
N ASN A 123 21.15 -7.90 7.90
CA ASN A 123 22.08 -7.52 8.95
C ASN A 123 23.46 -8.12 8.70
N GLN A 124 24.49 -7.28 8.70
CA GLN A 124 25.89 -7.66 8.49
C GLN A 124 26.15 -8.42 7.18
N SER A 125 25.33 -8.19 6.15
CA SER A 125 25.41 -8.95 4.89
C SER A 125 26.61 -8.57 4.02
N VAL A 126 27.25 -7.43 4.27
CA VAL A 126 28.44 -6.97 3.53
C VAL A 126 29.66 -7.04 4.44
N VAL A 127 30.68 -7.77 3.98
CA VAL A 127 31.91 -8.04 4.73
C VAL A 127 33.12 -7.76 3.84
N ASP A 128 34.17 -7.16 4.40
CA ASP A 128 35.42 -6.94 3.68
C ASP A 128 36.28 -8.21 3.58
N SER A 129 37.41 -8.15 2.87
CA SER A 129 38.32 -9.29 2.72
C SER A 129 38.97 -9.77 4.03
N GLN A 130 38.88 -8.98 5.11
CA GLN A 130 39.41 -9.31 6.43
C GLN A 130 38.32 -9.87 7.36
N GLY A 131 37.09 -10.03 6.90
CA GLY A 131 35.98 -10.50 7.73
C GLY A 131 35.32 -9.39 8.57
N ARG A 132 35.62 -8.12 8.33
CA ARG A 132 35.00 -6.99 9.05
C ARG A 132 33.69 -6.59 8.37
N VAL A 133 32.66 -6.40 9.18
CA VAL A 133 31.35 -5.96 8.71
C VAL A 133 31.43 -4.52 8.19
N ILE A 134 30.88 -4.30 7.00
CA ILE A 134 30.65 -2.98 6.45
C ILE A 134 29.15 -2.69 6.57
N ASN A 135 28.79 -1.79 7.48
CA ASN A 135 27.39 -1.45 7.70
C ASN A 135 26.76 -0.81 6.46
N THR A 136 25.50 -1.18 6.23
CA THR A 136 24.61 -0.66 5.19
C THR A 136 23.42 0.07 5.83
N TRP A 137 22.51 0.59 5.01
CA TRP A 137 21.25 1.14 5.51
C TRP A 137 20.37 0.11 6.23
N ALA A 138 20.47 -1.18 5.88
CA ALA A 138 19.75 -2.24 6.59
C ALA A 138 20.24 -2.35 8.05
N ASP A 139 21.55 -2.22 8.29
CA ASP A 139 22.11 -2.23 9.64
C ASP A 139 21.66 -1.01 10.45
N ILE A 140 21.48 0.15 9.81
CA ILE A 140 20.94 1.35 10.47
C ILE A 140 19.46 1.16 10.85
N ILE A 141 18.65 0.56 9.96
CA ILE A 141 17.25 0.20 10.26
C ILE A 141 17.21 -0.76 11.45
N ASN A 142 18.05 -1.79 11.45
CA ASN A 142 18.14 -2.74 12.56
C ASN A 142 18.48 -2.07 13.89
N ARG A 143 19.28 -1.00 13.91
CA ARG A 143 19.53 -0.23 15.14
C ARG A 143 18.31 0.54 15.63
N ALA A 144 17.47 1.03 14.72
CA ALA A 144 16.19 1.66 15.08
C ALA A 144 15.20 0.62 15.61
N ASP A 145 15.10 -0.54 14.96
CA ASP A 145 14.25 -1.65 15.38
C ASP A 145 14.64 -2.13 16.78
N LEU A 146 15.93 -2.34 17.06
CA LEU A 146 16.43 -2.68 18.40
C LEU A 146 16.03 -1.64 19.46
N GLY A 147 16.05 -0.34 19.12
CA GLY A 147 15.63 0.72 20.02
C GLY A 147 14.14 0.64 20.37
N MET A 148 13.30 0.19 19.44
CA MET A 148 11.88 -0.05 19.68
C MET A 148 11.65 -1.35 20.45
N GLU A 149 12.37 -2.42 20.11
CA GLU A 149 12.32 -3.73 20.75
C GLU A 149 12.57 -3.65 22.26
N VAL A 150 13.67 -3.03 22.66
CA VAL A 150 14.05 -2.97 24.09
C VAL A 150 13.18 -2.04 24.95
N MET A 151 12.38 -1.18 24.32
CA MET A 151 11.56 -0.19 25.01
C MET A 151 10.07 -0.53 25.02
N HIS A 152 9.58 -1.31 24.04
CA HIS A 152 8.18 -1.68 24.00
C HIS A 152 7.85 -2.64 25.14
N GLU A 153 6.63 -2.54 25.66
CA GLU A 153 6.13 -3.37 26.77
C GLU A 153 7.13 -3.57 27.93
N ARG A 154 7.80 -2.49 28.34
CA ARG A 154 8.89 -2.44 29.34
C ARG A 154 8.72 -3.23 30.66
N ASN A 155 7.52 -3.67 30.99
CA ASN A 155 7.19 -4.41 32.23
C ASN A 155 6.58 -5.80 31.96
N ALA A 156 6.51 -6.25 30.70
CA ALA A 156 5.85 -7.51 30.32
C ALA A 156 6.84 -8.69 30.21
N HIS A 157 8.09 -8.42 29.83
CA HIS A 157 9.08 -9.45 29.53
C HIS A 157 9.90 -9.85 30.75
N ASN A 158 9.83 -11.13 31.13
CA ASN A 158 10.66 -11.74 32.19
C ASN A 158 11.78 -12.65 31.65
N PHE A 159 11.75 -12.93 30.34
CA PHE A 159 12.70 -13.77 29.64
C PHE A 159 13.39 -12.97 28.53
N PRO A 160 14.62 -13.34 28.13
CA PRO A 160 15.42 -12.55 27.19
C PRO A 160 14.96 -12.64 25.73
N LEU A 161 14.07 -13.57 25.39
CA LEU A 161 13.54 -13.75 24.04
C LEU A 161 12.04 -13.47 24.07
N ASP A 162 11.61 -12.53 23.24
CA ASP A 162 10.20 -12.27 22.99
C ASP A 162 9.69 -13.26 21.93
N LEU A 163 8.99 -14.29 22.39
CA LEU A 163 8.44 -15.35 21.56
C LEU A 163 6.97 -15.54 21.92
N ALA A 164 6.10 -15.44 20.92
CA ALA A 164 4.70 -15.83 21.04
C ALA A 164 4.49 -17.19 20.36
N SER A 165 4.18 -18.21 21.17
CA SER A 165 3.71 -19.52 20.69
C SER A 165 2.46 -19.90 21.47
N GLY A 166 1.42 -20.35 20.76
CA GLY A 166 0.30 -21.06 21.36
C GLY A 166 0.57 -22.56 21.42
N ASP A 167 -0.34 -23.31 22.05
CA ASP A 167 -0.37 -24.77 21.91
C ASP A 167 -0.59 -25.15 20.45
N VAL A 168 0.09 -26.20 19.98
CA VAL A 168 -0.06 -26.70 18.61
C VAL A 168 -1.49 -27.22 18.43
N LEU A 169 -2.32 -26.48 17.71
CA LEU A 169 -3.63 -26.97 17.29
C LEU A 169 -3.44 -28.03 16.22
N PRO A 170 -4.03 -29.23 16.35
CA PRO A 170 -3.96 -30.23 15.30
C PRO A 170 -4.63 -29.68 14.04
N VAL A 171 -3.88 -29.67 12.94
CA VAL A 171 -4.43 -29.34 11.61
C VAL A 171 -5.51 -30.36 11.29
N ALA A 172 -6.73 -29.89 11.00
CA ALA A 172 -7.82 -30.75 10.59
C ALA A 172 -7.47 -31.37 9.22
N PHE A 173 -7.08 -32.64 9.21
CA PHE A 173 -6.81 -33.42 7.99
C PHE A 173 -8.10 -33.84 7.26
N THR A 174 -9.26 -33.62 7.87
CA THR A 174 -10.57 -33.96 7.32
C THR A 174 -11.46 -32.72 7.30
N ALA A 175 -11.99 -32.42 6.12
CA ALA A 175 -12.98 -31.35 5.97
C ALA A 175 -14.24 -31.68 6.78
N PRO A 176 -14.89 -30.69 7.42
CA PRO A 176 -16.15 -30.92 8.13
C PRO A 176 -17.20 -31.43 7.15
N ALA A 177 -17.86 -32.54 7.49
CA ALA A 177 -18.98 -33.04 6.71
C ALA A 177 -20.15 -32.07 6.86
N VAL A 178 -20.63 -31.53 5.73
CA VAL A 178 -21.89 -30.80 5.68
C VAL A 178 -23.00 -31.85 5.71
N ASN A 179 -23.70 -31.99 6.84
CA ASN A 179 -24.95 -32.73 6.85
C ASN A 179 -25.98 -31.92 6.06
N ALA A 180 -26.46 -32.53 4.97
CA ALA A 180 -27.58 -32.03 4.17
C ALA A 180 -28.90 -32.13 4.95
#